data_AF-A0A928VRS0-F1
#
_entry.id   AF-A0A928VRS0-F1
#
_cell.length_a   1.000
_cell.length_b   1.000
_cell.length_c   1.000
_cell.angle_alpha   90.00
_cell.angle_beta   90.00
_cell.angle_gamma   90.00
#
_symmetry.space_group_name_H-M   'P 1'
#
loop_
_entity.id
_entity.type
_entity.pdbx_description
1 polymer ?
#
loop_
_entity_poly.entity_id
_entity_poly.type
_entity_poly.pdbx_seq_one_letter_code
_entity_poly.pdbx_strand_id
1 'polypeptide(L)'
;MEKPVILTIDDDPAVLQAIARDLRKQYGKRFRIMRADSGATAIAVVQQLKLRGDTIALFLADQRMPEMSGVEFLEQASVIFPQAKRALLTAYADTNAAIDAINQAQLDYYLLKPWDPPEEKLYPVLDDLLQDWQASFKPEFKGVKVISDRWSPNSHALRDFLARNQIPYRWLDIERNPEAQTLVRYAGEKDNPCLPLVLLPDGEKLVKPSTAQLANQLGMQTEAEQPFYDLVIVGGGPGGLAAAVYGASEGLRTVLIEREAPGGQAGTSSRIENYLGFPVGLSGSDLARRAVTQAKRFGVEILNPQEAQSIRLEGNYRIITLSDGREISCHALILAMGVAWRRLAMPGIEQFTGSGVYYGAAQTEAAACTNEEVYVVGGANSAGQAAMYFAKYARKVRILVRGESLTKSMSQYLIDQIDGTANIEVLPFHSVVEAQGRDKLERLLVKDSQTGEVKTFETNSLFIFIGATPSTEWLDGVVYRDSRGFICTGPDVSV
;
A
#
# COMPACT_ATOMS: atom_id res chain seq x y z
N MET A 1 3.91 17.24 -1.39
CA MET A 1 5.21 17.32 -0.68
C MET A 1 5.58 18.78 -0.59
N GLU A 2 6.07 19.23 0.56
CA GLU A 2 6.71 20.55 0.65
C GLU A 2 7.94 20.59 -0.25
N LYS A 3 8.24 21.77 -0.80
CA LYS A 3 9.43 21.97 -1.65
C LYS A 3 10.69 21.78 -0.80
N PRO A 4 11.67 20.96 -1.23
CA PRO A 4 12.97 20.89 -0.58
C PRO A 4 13.63 22.27 -0.51
N VAL A 5 14.45 22.49 0.51
CA VAL A 5 15.06 23.78 0.80
C VAL A 5 16.44 23.87 0.14
N ILE A 6 16.75 25.04 -0.44
CA ILE A 6 18.12 25.48 -0.69
C ILE A 6 18.41 26.57 0.34
N LEU A 7 19.40 26.35 1.21
CA LEU A 7 19.80 27.31 2.23
C LEU A 7 21.11 27.97 1.80
N THR A 8 21.07 29.28 1.60
CA THR A 8 22.26 30.09 1.32
C THR A 8 22.64 30.93 2.54
N ILE A 9 23.94 30.98 2.84
CA ILE A 9 24.51 31.61 4.03
C ILE A 9 25.64 32.52 3.61
N ASP A 10 25.58 33.78 4.01
CA ASP A 10 26.59 34.79 3.71
C ASP A 10 26.43 35.96 4.69
N ASP A 11 27.52 36.48 5.25
CA ASP A 11 27.50 37.62 6.18
C ASP A 11 27.43 38.97 5.45
N ASP A 12 27.79 39.03 4.17
CA ASP A 12 27.61 40.21 3.33
C ASP A 12 26.15 40.30 2.83
N PRO A 13 25.36 41.30 3.26
CA PRO A 13 23.95 41.41 2.87
C PRO A 13 23.75 41.58 1.36
N ALA A 14 24.68 42.25 0.67
CA ALA A 14 24.58 42.48 -0.77
C ALA A 14 24.80 41.18 -1.54
N VAL A 15 25.78 40.37 -1.11
CA VAL A 15 26.07 39.07 -1.70
C VAL A 15 24.93 38.08 -1.42
N LEU A 16 24.45 38.01 -0.17
CA LEU A 16 23.30 37.18 0.22
C LEU A 16 22.04 37.53 -0.57
N GLN A 17 21.80 38.81 -0.85
CA GLN A 17 20.68 39.26 -1.66
C GLN A 17 20.84 38.88 -3.13
N ALA A 18 22.04 39.04 -3.69
CA ALA A 18 22.34 38.68 -5.08
C ALA A 18 22.16 37.16 -5.30
N ILE A 19 22.78 36.33 -4.46
CA ILE A 19 22.69 34.87 -4.61
C ILE A 19 21.26 34.38 -4.44
N ALA A 20 20.52 34.88 -3.45
CA ALA A 20 19.15 34.48 -3.24
C ALA A 20 18.22 34.93 -4.38
N ARG A 21 18.51 36.05 -5.05
CA ARG A 21 17.78 36.50 -6.23
C ARG A 21 17.99 35.53 -7.39
N ASP A 22 19.24 35.18 -7.68
CA ASP A 22 19.60 34.29 -8.78
C ASP A 22 19.06 32.86 -8.53
N LEU A 23 19.19 32.36 -7.29
CA LEU A 23 18.59 31.09 -6.87
C LEU A 23 17.07 31.09 -7.01
N ARG A 24 16.37 32.17 -6.61
CA ARG A 24 14.90 32.25 -6.77
C ARG A 24 14.49 32.30 -8.24
N LYS A 25 15.23 33.03 -9.08
CA LYS A 25 14.97 33.13 -10.53
C LYS A 25 15.00 31.74 -11.19
N GLN A 26 16.02 30.93 -10.89
CA GLN A 26 16.21 29.62 -11.52
C GLN A 26 15.46 28.47 -10.82
N TYR A 27 15.47 28.44 -9.49
CA TYR A 27 15.06 27.26 -8.70
C TYR A 27 13.75 27.43 -7.92
N GLY A 28 13.20 28.64 -7.78
CA GLY A 28 12.05 28.92 -6.91
C GLY A 28 10.76 28.16 -7.23
N LYS A 29 10.62 27.65 -8.47
CA LYS A 29 9.51 26.75 -8.85
C LYS A 29 9.60 25.39 -8.16
N ARG A 30 10.80 24.85 -7.97
CA ARG A 30 11.06 23.49 -7.44
C ARG A 30 11.50 23.49 -5.98
N PHE A 31 12.21 24.53 -5.54
CA PHE A 31 12.83 24.60 -4.22
C PHE A 31 12.35 25.82 -3.42
N ARG A 32 12.38 25.70 -2.09
CA ARG A 32 12.18 26.83 -1.17
C ARG A 32 13.55 27.47 -0.87
N ILE A 33 13.74 28.72 -1.25
CA ILE A 33 15.02 29.43 -1.05
C ILE A 33 15.01 30.13 0.32
N MET A 34 15.87 29.68 1.23
CA MET A 34 16.05 30.24 2.56
C MET A 34 17.42 30.92 2.67
N ARG A 35 17.53 31.90 3.56
CA ARG A 35 18.73 32.72 3.76
C ARG A 35 19.09 32.74 5.23
N ALA A 36 20.38 32.80 5.53
CA ALA A 36 20.91 33.12 6.83
C ALA A 36 22.09 34.10 6.67
N ASP A 37 22.20 35.04 7.60
CA ASP A 37 23.19 36.12 7.62
C ASP A 37 24.43 35.79 8.47
N SER A 38 24.44 34.62 9.10
CA SER A 38 25.58 34.11 9.87
C SER A 38 25.50 32.58 9.98
N GLY A 39 26.64 31.94 10.29
CA GLY A 39 26.68 30.52 10.60
C GLY A 39 25.75 30.13 11.77
N ALA A 40 25.71 30.95 12.83
CA ALA A 40 24.86 30.70 14.00
C ALA A 40 23.36 30.74 13.66
N THR A 41 22.92 31.77 12.93
CA THR A 41 21.54 31.85 12.41
C THR A 41 21.23 30.64 11.52
N ALA A 42 22.18 30.24 10.67
CA ALA A 42 22.00 29.12 9.77
C ALA A 42 21.80 27.79 10.52
N ILE A 43 22.60 27.52 11.57
CA ILE A 43 22.43 26.31 12.40
C ILE A 43 21.05 26.29 13.08
N ALA A 44 20.58 27.42 13.63
CA ALA A 44 19.25 27.49 14.22
C ALA A 44 18.14 27.18 13.19
N VAL A 45 18.28 27.70 11.96
CA VAL A 45 17.38 27.38 10.84
C VAL A 45 17.42 25.89 10.51
N VAL A 46 18.62 25.30 10.39
CA VAL A 46 18.80 23.87 10.11
C VAL A 46 18.12 23.00 11.17
N GLN A 47 18.32 23.31 12.45
CA GLN A 47 17.67 22.58 13.55
C GLN A 47 16.14 22.70 13.49
N GLN A 48 15.62 23.89 13.23
CA GLN A 48 14.17 24.10 13.11
C GLN A 48 13.57 23.32 11.92
N LEU A 49 14.26 23.28 10.79
CA LEU A 49 13.85 22.51 9.61
C LEU A 49 13.84 21.01 9.92
N LYS A 50 14.84 20.53 10.67
CA LYS A 50 14.88 19.12 11.10
C LYS A 50 13.69 18.76 11.99
N LEU A 51 13.36 19.63 12.95
CA LEU A 51 12.22 19.43 13.86
C LEU A 51 10.87 19.41 13.12
N ARG A 52 10.74 20.13 12.00
CA ARG A 52 9.53 20.11 11.14
C ARG A 52 9.47 18.92 10.19
N GLY A 53 10.54 18.13 10.11
CA GLY A 53 10.65 17.06 9.12
C GLY A 53 10.68 17.57 7.68
N ASP A 54 11.25 18.78 7.50
CA ASP A 54 11.53 19.37 6.20
C ASP A 54 12.79 18.72 5.59
N THR A 55 12.98 18.94 4.29
CA THR A 55 14.13 18.42 3.55
C THR A 55 14.99 19.58 3.06
N ILE A 56 16.31 19.46 3.22
CA ILE A 56 17.30 20.36 2.62
C ILE A 56 17.99 19.62 1.48
N ALA A 57 18.00 20.23 0.29
CA ALA A 57 18.64 19.69 -0.90
C ALA A 57 20.09 20.16 -1.04
N LEU A 58 20.35 21.43 -0.72
CA LEU A 58 21.65 22.06 -0.90
C LEU A 58 21.91 23.14 0.17
N PHE A 59 23.11 23.10 0.73
CA PHE A 59 23.73 24.20 1.47
C PHE A 59 24.70 24.96 0.55
N LEU A 60 24.61 26.29 0.57
CA LEU A 60 25.51 27.18 -0.15
C LEU A 60 26.05 28.23 0.82
N ALA A 61 27.24 28.01 1.37
CA ALA A 61 27.81 28.83 2.45
C ALA A 61 29.02 29.65 1.99
N ASP A 62 29.13 30.91 2.39
CA ASP A 62 30.37 31.66 2.25
C ASP A 62 31.47 31.10 3.16
N GLN A 63 32.71 31.09 2.67
CA GLN A 63 33.84 30.58 3.43
C GLN A 63 34.22 31.45 4.63
N ARG A 64 34.22 32.77 4.47
CA ARG A 64 34.78 33.74 5.44
C ARG A 64 33.66 34.54 6.10
N MET A 65 32.96 33.89 7.01
CA MET A 65 31.97 34.54 7.85
C MET A 65 32.53 34.78 9.28
N PRO A 66 32.13 35.85 9.97
CA PRO A 66 32.49 36.09 11.37
C PRO A 66 32.02 34.95 12.28
N GLU A 67 32.81 34.67 13.33
CA GLU A 67 32.54 33.69 14.41
C GLU A 67 32.48 32.21 14.01
N MET A 68 31.95 31.89 12.83
CA MET A 68 31.82 30.53 12.29
C MET A 68 32.01 30.58 10.77
N SER A 69 33.06 29.92 10.28
CA SER A 69 33.34 29.78 8.86
C SER A 69 32.30 28.91 8.14
N GLY A 70 32.24 29.01 6.82
CA GLY A 70 31.35 28.17 6.00
C GLY A 70 31.61 26.68 6.17
N VAL A 71 32.88 26.30 6.29
CA VAL A 71 33.31 24.91 6.53
C VAL A 71 32.82 24.40 7.88
N GLU A 72 33.02 25.15 8.96
CA GLU A 72 32.53 24.78 10.30
C GLU A 72 31.00 24.65 10.33
N PHE A 73 30.29 25.53 9.63
CA PHE A 73 28.84 25.40 9.46
C PHE A 73 28.47 24.11 8.71
N LEU A 74 29.11 23.83 7.57
CA LEU A 74 28.80 22.67 6.74
C LEU A 74 29.09 21.35 7.47
N GLU A 75 30.16 21.28 8.26
CA GLU A 75 30.45 20.13 9.12
C GLU A 75 29.30 19.85 10.09
N GLN A 76 28.86 20.87 10.82
CA GLN A 76 27.75 20.72 11.79
C GLN A 76 26.41 20.42 11.09
N ALA A 77 26.13 21.10 9.97
CA ALA A 77 24.89 20.90 9.21
C ALA A 77 24.82 19.50 8.57
N SER A 78 25.96 18.95 8.15
CA SER A 78 26.04 17.61 7.54
C SER A 78 25.67 16.49 8.51
N VAL A 79 25.91 16.66 9.81
CA VAL A 79 25.46 15.71 10.85
C VAL A 79 23.93 15.67 10.91
N ILE A 80 23.25 16.79 10.67
CA ILE A 80 21.79 16.92 10.77
C ILE A 80 21.09 16.51 9.46
N PHE A 81 21.66 16.90 8.32
CA PHE A 81 21.20 16.60 6.96
C PHE A 81 22.31 15.97 6.11
N PRO A 82 22.64 14.68 6.34
CA PRO A 82 23.77 14.02 5.67
C PRO A 82 23.57 13.81 4.16
N GLN A 83 22.35 13.92 3.67
CA GLN A 83 22.01 13.76 2.25
C GLN A 83 22.02 15.09 1.49
N ALA A 84 22.05 16.24 2.18
CA ALA A 84 22.07 17.53 1.50
C ALA A 84 23.43 17.75 0.83
N LYS A 85 23.41 18.29 -0.39
CA LYS A 85 24.63 18.70 -1.08
C LYS A 85 25.25 19.91 -0.40
N ARG A 86 26.56 20.05 -0.51
CA ARG A 86 27.36 21.06 0.20
C ARG A 86 28.23 21.81 -0.80
N ALA A 87 27.92 23.08 -1.01
CA ALA A 87 28.70 23.96 -1.85
C ALA A 87 29.23 25.16 -1.06
N LEU A 88 30.48 25.54 -1.31
CA LEU A 88 31.14 26.69 -0.69
C LEU A 88 31.23 27.86 -1.67
N LEU A 89 30.98 29.08 -1.24
CA LEU A 89 31.28 30.31 -1.98
C LEU A 89 32.59 30.90 -1.45
N THR A 90 33.54 31.20 -2.33
CA THR A 90 34.85 31.77 -1.91
C THR A 90 35.31 32.87 -2.87
N ALA A 91 35.98 33.89 -2.32
CA ALA A 91 36.59 34.98 -3.08
C ALA A 91 38.08 34.74 -3.42
N TYR A 92 38.71 33.71 -2.85
CA TYR A 92 40.15 33.43 -3.03
C TYR A 92 40.38 32.05 -3.65
N ALA A 93 41.25 32.01 -4.66
CA ALA A 93 41.82 30.79 -5.23
C ALA A 93 42.99 30.25 -4.37
N ASP A 94 42.85 30.27 -3.05
CA ASP A 94 43.89 29.77 -2.15
C ASP A 94 43.75 28.23 -2.06
N THR A 95 44.39 27.56 -3.02
CA THR A 95 44.20 26.14 -3.31
C THR A 95 44.42 25.26 -2.10
N ASN A 96 45.29 25.64 -1.15
CA ASN A 96 45.63 24.82 0.01
C ASN A 96 44.53 24.82 1.09
N ALA A 97 43.95 25.98 1.43
CA ALA A 97 42.86 26.07 2.41
C ALA A 97 41.56 25.44 1.89
N ALA A 98 41.33 25.49 0.57
CA ALA A 98 40.21 24.80 -0.08
C ALA A 98 40.40 23.27 -0.11
N ILE A 99 41.63 22.77 -0.29
CA ILE A 99 41.95 21.33 -0.26
C ILE A 99 41.74 20.72 1.13
N ASP A 100 42.15 21.41 2.19
CA ASP A 100 41.94 20.93 3.56
C ASP A 100 40.46 20.91 3.95
N ALA A 101 39.69 21.91 3.50
CA ALA A 101 38.24 21.98 3.65
C ALA A 101 37.48 20.86 2.92
N ILE A 102 37.95 20.44 1.72
CA ILE A 102 37.36 19.35 0.94
C ILE A 102 37.43 18.02 1.71
N ASN A 103 38.55 17.76 2.40
CA ASN A 103 38.78 16.50 3.10
C ASN A 103 38.06 16.40 4.45
N GLN A 104 37.85 17.52 5.16
CA GLN A 104 37.23 17.54 6.50
C GLN A 104 35.69 17.68 6.45
N ALA A 105 35.16 18.57 5.59
CA ALA A 105 33.72 18.85 5.51
C ALA A 105 32.95 18.04 4.44
N GLN A 106 33.64 17.15 3.71
CA GLN A 106 33.07 16.40 2.59
C GLN A 106 32.31 17.31 1.60
N LEU A 107 32.97 18.39 1.19
CA LEU A 107 32.39 19.35 0.27
C LEU A 107 32.07 18.70 -1.08
N ASP A 108 30.88 18.94 -1.63
CA ASP A 108 30.52 18.44 -2.96
C ASP A 108 31.10 19.35 -4.07
N TYR A 109 31.19 20.68 -3.84
CA TYR A 109 31.78 21.63 -4.80
C TYR A 109 32.16 22.98 -4.16
N TYR A 110 33.03 23.78 -4.80
CA TYR A 110 33.25 25.19 -4.44
C TYR A 110 33.08 26.12 -5.63
N LEU A 111 32.53 27.31 -5.39
CA LEU A 111 32.15 28.31 -6.37
C LEU A 111 32.90 29.62 -6.08
N LEU A 112 33.41 30.26 -7.13
CA LEU A 112 34.16 31.51 -7.02
C LEU A 112 33.23 32.73 -7.12
N LYS A 113 33.43 33.70 -6.23
CA LYS A 113 32.81 35.02 -6.31
C LYS A 113 33.68 35.96 -7.18
N PRO A 114 33.09 36.81 -8.05
CA PRO A 114 31.68 36.87 -8.43
C PRO A 114 31.31 35.81 -9.48
N TRP A 115 30.07 35.31 -9.43
CA TRP A 115 29.53 34.28 -10.32
C TRP A 115 28.75 34.84 -11.52
N ASP A 116 28.96 36.10 -11.89
CA ASP A 116 28.31 36.71 -13.05
C ASP A 116 29.06 36.34 -14.36
N PRO A 117 28.37 35.89 -15.42
CA PRO A 117 26.93 35.60 -15.47
C PRO A 117 26.57 34.27 -14.77
N PRO A 118 25.48 34.21 -13.98
CA PRO A 118 25.10 33.01 -13.23
C PRO A 118 24.76 31.83 -14.14
N GLU A 119 24.32 32.08 -15.37
CA GLU A 119 24.04 31.06 -16.38
C GLU A 119 25.27 30.23 -16.76
N GLU A 120 26.48 30.78 -16.62
CA GLU A 120 27.73 30.10 -16.94
C GLU A 120 28.44 29.56 -15.69
N LYS A 121 28.42 30.32 -14.60
CA LYS A 121 29.29 30.06 -13.43
C LYS A 121 28.56 29.46 -12.22
N LEU A 122 27.25 29.64 -12.11
CA LEU A 122 26.47 29.21 -10.94
C LEU A 122 25.54 28.04 -11.28
N TYR A 123 24.63 28.24 -12.24
CA TYR A 123 23.56 27.28 -12.50
C TYR A 123 24.05 25.90 -12.95
N PRO A 124 25.05 25.77 -13.85
CA PRO A 124 25.49 24.45 -14.29
C PRO A 124 25.98 23.56 -13.13
N VAL A 125 26.71 24.16 -12.18
CA VAL A 125 27.21 23.48 -10.98
C VAL A 125 26.06 23.09 -10.06
N LEU A 126 25.15 24.01 -9.79
CA LEU A 126 24.02 23.73 -8.90
C LEU A 126 23.03 22.73 -9.51
N ASP A 127 22.85 22.76 -10.84
CA ASP A 127 22.02 21.80 -11.55
C ASP A 127 22.56 20.38 -11.40
N ASP A 128 23.86 20.18 -11.56
CA ASP A 128 24.53 18.89 -11.37
C ASP A 128 24.36 18.38 -9.92
N LEU A 129 24.67 19.23 -8.93
CA LEU A 129 24.49 18.89 -7.52
C LEU A 129 23.03 18.53 -7.18
N LEU A 130 22.07 19.33 -7.65
CA LEU A 130 20.65 19.10 -7.37
C LEU A 130 20.11 17.89 -8.13
N GLN A 131 20.63 17.57 -9.31
CA GLN A 131 20.29 16.37 -10.07
C GLN A 131 20.82 15.12 -9.37
N ASP A 132 22.06 15.14 -8.90
CA ASP A 132 22.66 14.09 -8.07
C ASP A 132 21.89 13.88 -6.77
N TRP A 133 21.54 14.98 -6.11
CA TRP A 133 20.69 14.95 -4.93
C TRP A 133 19.36 14.30 -5.24
N GLN A 134 18.69 14.71 -6.33
CA GLN A 134 17.39 14.17 -6.71
C GLN A 134 17.46 12.68 -7.11
N ALA A 135 18.56 12.22 -7.69
CA ALA A 135 18.78 10.82 -8.04
C ALA A 135 18.96 9.92 -6.81
N SER A 136 19.52 10.47 -5.73
CA SER A 136 19.84 9.73 -4.49
C SER A 136 18.82 9.93 -3.36
N PHE A 137 18.11 11.06 -3.37
CA PHE A 137 17.17 11.44 -2.32
C PHE A 137 15.94 10.55 -2.32
N LYS A 138 15.71 9.92 -1.17
CA LYS A 138 14.49 9.16 -0.89
C LYS A 138 13.73 9.90 0.20
N PRO A 139 12.62 10.60 -0.12
CA PRO A 139 11.83 11.26 0.90
C PRO A 139 11.36 10.24 1.94
N GLU A 140 11.38 10.65 3.20
CA GLU A 140 10.93 9.78 4.27
C GLU A 140 9.44 9.47 4.11
N PHE A 141 9.10 8.19 4.13
CA PHE A 141 7.71 7.75 4.08
C PHE A 141 7.04 8.03 5.42
N LYS A 142 6.13 9.02 5.44
CA LYS A 142 5.36 9.46 6.62
C LYS A 142 4.03 8.69 6.81
N GLY A 143 3.92 7.48 6.28
CA GLY A 143 2.73 6.62 6.41
C GLY A 143 2.98 5.41 7.31
N VAL A 144 2.03 4.47 7.31
CA VAL A 144 2.11 3.23 8.11
C VAL A 144 3.26 2.35 7.61
N LYS A 145 4.20 1.98 8.47
CA LYS A 145 5.27 1.03 8.13
C LYS A 145 4.94 -0.33 8.75
N VAL A 146 4.91 -1.38 7.94
CA VAL A 146 4.74 -2.77 8.41
C VAL A 146 6.09 -3.47 8.29
N ILE A 147 6.66 -3.87 9.40
CA ILE A 147 7.95 -4.57 9.45
C ILE A 147 7.68 -6.02 9.84
N SER A 148 8.05 -6.95 8.97
CA SER A 148 7.95 -8.39 9.21
C SER A 148 8.78 -9.14 8.19
N ASP A 149 8.98 -10.44 8.41
CA ASP A 149 9.37 -11.36 7.34
C ASP A 149 8.24 -11.55 6.32
N ARG A 150 8.60 -12.02 5.12
CA ARG A 150 7.68 -12.27 4.00
C ARG A 150 6.67 -13.40 4.29
N TRP A 151 7.04 -14.38 5.10
CA TRP A 151 6.31 -15.63 5.25
C TRP A 151 5.34 -15.62 6.44
N SER A 152 5.19 -14.47 7.10
CA SER A 152 4.27 -14.30 8.23
C SER A 152 2.81 -14.14 7.77
N PRO A 153 1.89 -15.06 8.15
CA PRO A 153 0.47 -14.92 7.86
C PRO A 153 -0.15 -13.65 8.45
N ASN A 154 0.29 -13.28 9.65
CA ASN A 154 -0.17 -12.07 10.32
C ASN A 154 0.27 -10.81 9.56
N SER A 155 1.51 -10.80 9.04
CA SER A 155 1.98 -9.72 8.17
C SER A 155 1.13 -9.64 6.90
N HIS A 156 0.86 -10.78 6.25
CA HIS A 156 -0.02 -10.81 5.09
C HIS A 156 -1.41 -10.24 5.39
N ALA A 157 -2.05 -10.67 6.48
CA ALA A 157 -3.38 -10.17 6.87
C ALA A 157 -3.42 -8.65 7.09
N LEU A 158 -2.40 -8.08 7.75
CA LEU A 158 -2.29 -6.64 7.96
C LEU A 158 -2.05 -5.87 6.66
N ARG A 159 -1.15 -6.39 5.80
CA ARG A 159 -0.85 -5.78 4.49
C ARG A 159 -2.05 -5.80 3.56
N ASP A 160 -2.77 -6.92 3.51
CA ASP A 160 -3.99 -7.05 2.71
C ASP A 160 -5.10 -6.12 3.23
N PHE A 161 -5.27 -6.03 4.56
CA PHE A 161 -6.20 -5.10 5.20
C PHE A 161 -5.90 -3.64 4.82
N LEU A 162 -4.65 -3.19 4.96
CA LEU A 162 -4.23 -1.84 4.61
C LEU A 162 -4.42 -1.56 3.12
N ALA A 163 -4.03 -2.51 2.25
CA ALA A 163 -4.17 -2.38 0.80
C ALA A 163 -5.63 -2.25 0.37
N ARG A 164 -6.52 -3.12 0.89
CA ARG A 164 -7.93 -3.14 0.52
C ARG A 164 -8.69 -1.92 1.07
N ASN A 165 -8.31 -1.41 2.23
CA ASN A 165 -8.83 -0.16 2.78
C ASN A 165 -8.14 1.11 2.24
N GLN A 166 -7.24 0.95 1.26
CA GLN A 166 -6.56 2.05 0.56
C GLN A 166 -5.76 2.94 1.50
N ILE A 167 -5.26 2.37 2.58
CA ILE A 167 -4.40 3.04 3.56
C ILE A 167 -2.97 2.93 3.04
N PRO A 168 -2.31 4.05 2.69
CA PRO A 168 -0.93 3.99 2.19
C PRO A 168 0.00 3.42 3.25
N TYR A 169 0.73 2.37 2.88
CA TYR A 169 1.70 1.73 3.77
C TYR A 169 2.97 1.35 3.02
N ARG A 170 4.04 1.14 3.78
CA ARG A 170 5.31 0.59 3.30
C ARG A 170 5.61 -0.69 4.07
N TRP A 171 5.70 -1.80 3.36
CA TRP A 171 6.21 -3.04 3.95
C TRP A 171 7.73 -3.07 3.86
N LEU A 172 8.38 -3.43 4.97
CA LEU A 172 9.82 -3.59 5.08
C LEU A 172 10.12 -5.03 5.50
N ASP A 173 10.69 -5.79 4.57
CA ASP A 173 11.16 -7.15 4.84
C ASP A 173 12.37 -7.12 5.79
N ILE A 174 12.21 -7.66 6.99
CA ILE A 174 13.26 -7.66 8.02
C ILE A 174 14.52 -8.42 7.59
N GLU A 175 14.36 -9.44 6.73
CA GLU A 175 15.48 -10.27 6.26
C GLU A 175 16.32 -9.55 5.22
N ARG A 176 15.71 -8.67 4.43
CA ARG A 176 16.34 -8.06 3.25
C ARG A 176 16.62 -6.57 3.39
N ASN A 177 16.01 -5.89 4.37
CA ASN A 177 16.05 -4.44 4.48
C ASN A 177 16.80 -3.97 5.75
N PRO A 178 17.98 -3.32 5.62
CA PRO A 178 18.71 -2.77 6.76
C PRO A 178 17.95 -1.67 7.53
N GLU A 179 17.07 -0.92 6.85
CA GLU A 179 16.19 0.07 7.48
C GLU A 179 15.24 -0.62 8.47
N ALA A 180 14.68 -1.79 8.09
CA ALA A 180 13.81 -2.58 8.95
C ALA A 180 14.52 -2.98 10.26
N GLN A 181 15.75 -3.48 10.15
CA GLN A 181 16.56 -3.91 11.30
C GLN A 181 16.86 -2.74 12.24
N THR A 182 17.14 -1.57 11.67
CA THR A 182 17.40 -0.35 12.44
C THR A 182 16.15 0.11 13.18
N LEU A 183 15.00 0.16 12.50
CA LEU A 183 13.72 0.56 13.09
C LEU A 183 13.27 -0.39 14.21
N VAL A 184 13.46 -1.70 14.03
CA VAL A 184 13.18 -2.72 15.04
C VAL A 184 14.04 -2.51 16.30
N ARG A 185 15.34 -2.21 16.13
CA ARG A 185 16.23 -1.87 17.26
C ARG A 185 15.79 -0.60 17.99
N TYR A 186 15.40 0.44 17.26
CA TYR A 186 14.88 1.68 17.85
C TYR A 186 13.55 1.49 18.57
N ALA A 187 12.72 0.57 18.08
CA ALA A 187 11.49 0.16 18.77
C ALA A 187 11.75 -0.66 20.05
N GLY A 188 12.99 -1.00 20.37
CA GLY A 188 13.36 -1.75 21.58
C GLY A 188 13.32 -3.28 21.42
N GLU A 189 13.20 -3.80 20.20
CA GLU A 189 13.03 -5.22 19.88
C GLU A 189 14.38 -5.83 19.42
N LYS A 190 15.37 -5.94 20.33
CA LYS A 190 16.80 -6.16 19.94
C LYS A 190 17.17 -7.59 19.56
N ASP A 191 16.77 -8.60 20.33
CA ASP A 191 17.34 -9.96 20.23
C ASP A 191 16.39 -11.00 19.64
N ASN A 192 15.07 -10.80 19.80
CA ASN A 192 14.04 -11.64 19.20
C ASN A 192 12.78 -10.80 18.93
N PRO A 193 12.75 -10.05 17.82
CA PRO A 193 11.71 -9.06 17.60
C PRO A 193 10.33 -9.72 17.45
N CYS A 194 9.35 -9.19 18.18
CA CYS A 194 7.98 -9.63 18.02
C CYS A 194 7.38 -9.05 16.74
N LEU A 195 7.36 -9.85 15.66
CA LEU A 195 6.85 -9.45 14.34
C LEU A 195 5.46 -10.04 14.04
N PRO A 196 4.59 -9.36 13.27
CA PRO A 196 4.82 -8.07 12.61
C PRO A 196 4.84 -6.90 13.59
N LEU A 197 5.73 -5.93 13.35
CA LEU A 197 5.78 -4.64 14.02
C LEU A 197 5.18 -3.58 13.09
N VAL A 198 4.17 -2.85 13.54
CA VAL A 198 3.57 -1.75 12.79
C VAL A 198 3.97 -0.43 13.43
N LEU A 199 4.49 0.50 12.63
CA LEU A 199 4.78 1.88 13.04
C LEU A 199 3.76 2.81 12.38
N LEU A 200 3.09 3.61 13.20
CA LEU A 200 2.09 4.58 12.77
C LEU A 200 2.74 5.90 12.36
N PRO A 201 2.02 6.78 11.62
CA PRO A 201 2.56 8.07 11.16
C PRO A 201 3.03 9.01 12.28
N ASP A 202 2.47 8.87 13.48
CA ASP A 202 2.81 9.64 14.68
C ASP A 202 3.99 9.04 15.47
N GLY A 203 4.52 7.89 15.04
CA GLY A 203 5.61 7.18 15.69
C GLY A 203 5.16 6.14 16.73
N GLU A 204 3.86 5.97 16.99
CA GLU A 204 3.38 4.89 17.84
C GLU A 204 3.69 3.53 17.22
N LYS A 205 4.01 2.55 18.07
CA LYS A 205 4.32 1.18 17.68
C LYS A 205 3.22 0.21 18.13
N LEU A 206 2.87 -0.73 17.26
CA LEU A 206 1.99 -1.84 17.57
C LEU A 206 2.73 -3.17 17.30
N VAL A 207 2.77 -4.03 18.30
CA VAL A 207 3.43 -5.34 18.23
C VAL A 207 2.39 -6.42 18.00
N LYS A 208 2.50 -7.15 16.88
CA LYS A 208 1.54 -8.18 16.44
C LYS A 208 0.07 -7.72 16.55
N PRO A 209 -0.30 -6.53 16.05
CA PRO A 209 -1.69 -6.08 16.15
C PRO A 209 -2.61 -6.98 15.34
N SER A 210 -3.84 -7.12 15.81
CA SER A 210 -4.96 -7.55 14.96
C SER A 210 -5.36 -6.43 13.98
N THR A 211 -6.08 -6.78 12.92
CA THR A 211 -6.66 -5.80 11.98
C THR A 211 -7.61 -4.84 12.70
N ALA A 212 -8.36 -5.31 13.70
CA ALA A 212 -9.25 -4.47 14.51
C ALA A 212 -8.47 -3.44 15.35
N GLN A 213 -7.39 -3.86 16.01
CA GLN A 213 -6.52 -2.94 16.76
C GLN A 213 -5.89 -1.89 15.83
N LEU A 214 -5.42 -2.32 14.66
CA LEU A 214 -4.85 -1.40 13.67
C LEU A 214 -5.90 -0.41 13.15
N ALA A 215 -7.13 -0.87 12.88
CA ALA A 215 -8.22 -0.01 12.42
C ALA A 215 -8.56 1.10 13.43
N ASN A 216 -8.66 0.75 14.71
CA ASN A 216 -8.94 1.70 15.79
C ASN A 216 -7.84 2.77 15.89
N GLN A 217 -6.57 2.36 15.81
CA GLN A 217 -5.44 3.27 15.87
C GLN A 217 -5.32 4.18 14.63
N LEU A 218 -5.85 3.75 13.49
CA LEU A 218 -5.93 4.56 12.27
C LEU A 218 -7.17 5.46 12.25
N GLY A 219 -7.99 5.47 13.31
CA GLY A 219 -9.20 6.29 13.42
C GLY A 219 -10.28 5.90 12.41
N MET A 220 -10.36 4.61 12.04
CA MET A 220 -11.39 4.13 11.14
C MET A 220 -12.76 4.15 11.81
N GLN A 221 -13.81 4.43 11.03
CA GLN A 221 -15.19 4.47 11.54
C GLN A 221 -15.72 3.06 11.74
N THR A 222 -15.68 2.56 12.97
CA THR A 222 -16.18 1.22 13.36
C THR A 222 -17.50 1.28 14.12
N GLU A 223 -17.90 2.49 14.54
CA GLU A 223 -19.05 2.76 15.40
C GLU A 223 -20.12 3.53 14.64
N ALA A 224 -21.38 3.15 14.87
CA ALA A 224 -22.54 3.86 14.35
C ALA A 224 -22.74 5.19 15.09
N GLU A 225 -22.98 6.27 14.35
CA GLU A 225 -23.35 7.58 14.92
C GLU A 225 -24.75 7.57 15.55
N GLN A 226 -25.62 6.64 15.11
CA GLN A 226 -27.00 6.54 15.57
C GLN A 226 -27.35 5.09 15.91
N PRO A 227 -28.25 4.85 16.88
CA PRO A 227 -28.75 3.50 17.16
C PRO A 227 -29.80 3.03 16.13
N PHE A 228 -30.28 3.92 15.26
CA PHE A 228 -31.39 3.67 14.34
C PHE A 228 -31.19 4.28 12.95
N TYR A 229 -31.50 3.51 11.90
CA TYR A 229 -31.43 3.92 10.50
C TYR A 229 -32.68 3.54 9.73
N ASP A 230 -32.95 4.25 8.64
CA ASP A 230 -34.06 3.88 7.75
C ASP A 230 -33.65 2.65 6.92
N LEU A 231 -32.38 2.57 6.52
CA LEU A 231 -31.80 1.46 5.76
C LEU A 231 -30.45 1.02 6.36
N VAL A 232 -30.32 -0.27 6.68
CA VAL A 232 -29.04 -0.93 6.99
C VAL A 232 -28.68 -1.85 5.84
N ILE A 233 -27.42 -1.82 5.42
CA ILE A 233 -26.86 -2.70 4.39
C ILE A 233 -25.71 -3.49 4.99
N VAL A 234 -25.76 -4.82 4.91
CA VAL A 234 -24.66 -5.69 5.36
C VAL A 234 -23.88 -6.17 4.14
N GLY A 235 -22.63 -5.75 4.03
CA GLY A 235 -21.71 -6.05 2.94
C GLY A 235 -21.43 -4.85 2.05
N GLY A 236 -20.16 -4.49 1.92
CA GLY A 236 -19.61 -3.39 1.14
C GLY A 236 -19.08 -3.79 -0.24
N GLY A 237 -19.56 -4.88 -0.81
CA GLY A 237 -19.31 -5.23 -2.22
C GLY A 237 -20.04 -4.30 -3.21
N PRO A 238 -19.91 -4.52 -4.54
CA PRO A 238 -20.59 -3.69 -5.54
C PRO A 238 -22.11 -3.58 -5.35
N GLY A 239 -22.77 -4.68 -4.96
CA GLY A 239 -24.21 -4.69 -4.69
C GLY A 239 -24.60 -3.83 -3.49
N GLY A 240 -23.86 -3.93 -2.39
CA GLY A 240 -24.14 -3.14 -1.19
C GLY A 240 -23.79 -1.66 -1.34
N LEU A 241 -22.66 -1.35 -1.99
CA LEU A 241 -22.29 0.03 -2.29
C LEU A 241 -23.29 0.69 -3.25
N ALA A 242 -23.80 -0.04 -4.25
CA ALA A 242 -24.87 0.46 -5.11
C ALA A 242 -26.15 0.72 -4.30
N ALA A 243 -26.59 -0.25 -3.47
CA ALA A 243 -27.75 -0.08 -2.61
C ALA A 243 -27.61 1.13 -1.67
N ALA A 244 -26.40 1.38 -1.15
CA ALA A 244 -26.12 2.49 -0.27
C ALA A 244 -26.26 3.84 -0.98
N VAL A 245 -25.68 3.95 -2.19
CA VAL A 245 -25.80 5.16 -3.02
C VAL A 245 -27.26 5.46 -3.32
N TYR A 246 -28.04 4.46 -3.77
CA TYR A 246 -29.45 4.65 -4.11
C TYR A 246 -30.32 4.93 -2.88
N GLY A 247 -30.08 4.24 -1.75
CA GLY A 247 -30.83 4.49 -0.53
C GLY A 247 -30.64 5.92 -0.03
N ALA A 248 -29.38 6.37 0.06
CA ALA A 248 -29.08 7.72 0.52
C ALA A 248 -29.48 8.81 -0.48
N SER A 249 -29.43 8.56 -1.80
CA SER A 249 -29.87 9.55 -2.79
C SER A 249 -31.37 9.84 -2.73
N GLU A 250 -32.17 8.88 -2.28
CA GLU A 250 -33.61 9.04 -2.04
C GLU A 250 -33.94 9.58 -0.63
N GLY A 251 -32.91 9.95 0.15
CA GLY A 251 -33.07 10.60 1.46
C GLY A 251 -33.20 9.65 2.65
N LEU A 252 -32.95 8.34 2.48
CA LEU A 252 -32.92 7.40 3.60
C LEU A 252 -31.65 7.60 4.44
N ARG A 253 -31.79 7.66 5.76
CA ARG A 253 -30.63 7.52 6.65
C ARG A 253 -30.08 6.12 6.50
N THR A 254 -28.91 6.02 5.89
CA THR A 254 -28.36 4.76 5.41
C THR A 254 -27.01 4.47 6.05
N VAL A 255 -26.87 3.27 6.62
CA VAL A 255 -25.59 2.75 7.11
C VAL A 255 -25.21 1.47 6.37
N LEU A 256 -23.94 1.36 6.00
CA LEU A 256 -23.35 0.18 5.39
C LEU A 256 -22.32 -0.43 6.34
N ILE A 257 -22.50 -1.71 6.66
CA ILE A 257 -21.64 -2.49 7.55
C ILE A 257 -20.74 -3.37 6.68
N GLU A 258 -19.42 -3.19 6.78
CA GLU A 258 -18.43 -3.93 6.00
C GLU A 258 -17.33 -4.51 6.88
N ARG A 259 -17.26 -5.85 6.88
CA ARG A 259 -16.39 -6.64 7.77
C ARG A 259 -14.89 -6.43 7.53
N GLU A 260 -14.47 -6.27 6.29
CA GLU A 260 -13.07 -6.27 5.92
C GLU A 260 -12.68 -4.95 5.26
N ALA A 261 -13.23 -4.71 4.06
CA ALA A 261 -12.91 -3.56 3.24
C ALA A 261 -13.95 -3.37 2.14
N PRO A 262 -14.37 -2.13 1.86
CA PRO A 262 -15.25 -1.85 0.74
C PRO A 262 -14.68 -2.35 -0.60
N GLY A 263 -15.58 -2.80 -1.48
CA GLY A 263 -15.26 -3.45 -2.76
C GLY A 263 -15.51 -4.95 -2.77
N GLY A 264 -15.56 -5.60 -1.60
CA GLY A 264 -15.73 -7.06 -1.49
C GLY A 264 -14.72 -7.83 -2.35
N GLN A 265 -15.13 -8.98 -2.90
CA GLN A 265 -14.27 -9.77 -3.79
C GLN A 265 -13.84 -9.00 -5.05
N ALA A 266 -14.73 -8.20 -5.64
CA ALA A 266 -14.42 -7.42 -6.83
C ALA A 266 -13.26 -6.45 -6.57
N GLY A 267 -13.17 -5.90 -5.35
CA GLY A 267 -12.09 -5.03 -4.88
C GLY A 267 -10.69 -5.63 -4.99
N THR A 268 -10.58 -6.97 -4.92
CA THR A 268 -9.31 -7.70 -5.02
C THR A 268 -8.84 -7.93 -6.45
N SER A 269 -9.68 -7.66 -7.46
CA SER A 269 -9.33 -7.90 -8.86
C SER A 269 -8.22 -6.94 -9.32
N SER A 270 -7.19 -7.47 -9.97
CA SER A 270 -6.11 -6.69 -10.60
C SER A 270 -6.65 -5.77 -11.70
N ARG A 271 -7.64 -6.24 -12.45
CA ARG A 271 -8.26 -5.52 -13.56
C ARG A 271 -9.67 -6.04 -13.84
N ILE A 272 -10.57 -5.14 -14.20
CA ILE A 272 -11.96 -5.39 -14.57
C ILE A 272 -12.20 -4.66 -15.89
N GLU A 273 -12.40 -5.41 -16.97
CA GLU A 273 -12.67 -4.87 -18.31
C GLU A 273 -14.14 -4.97 -18.72
N ASN A 274 -14.92 -5.78 -18.01
CA ASN A 274 -16.32 -6.06 -18.32
C ASN A 274 -17.31 -5.27 -17.43
N TYR A 275 -16.88 -4.15 -16.86
CA TYR A 275 -17.77 -3.25 -16.12
C TYR A 275 -18.18 -2.06 -17.00
N LEU A 276 -19.46 -2.01 -17.37
CA LEU A 276 -20.01 -1.00 -18.26
C LEU A 276 -19.78 0.41 -17.68
N GLY A 277 -19.42 1.36 -18.56
CA GLY A 277 -19.07 2.73 -18.19
C GLY A 277 -17.57 2.99 -18.02
N PHE A 278 -16.72 1.95 -18.09
CA PHE A 278 -15.26 2.07 -18.02
C PHE A 278 -14.60 1.53 -19.29
N PRO A 279 -14.47 2.34 -20.36
CA PRO A 279 -14.04 1.86 -21.68
C PRO A 279 -12.61 1.32 -21.73
N VAL A 280 -11.76 1.70 -20.78
CA VAL A 280 -10.36 1.23 -20.66
C VAL A 280 -10.17 0.22 -19.52
N GLY A 281 -11.27 -0.22 -18.91
CA GLY A 281 -11.27 -0.99 -17.67
C GLY A 281 -10.76 -0.18 -16.48
N LEU A 282 -10.76 -0.81 -15.30
CA LEU A 282 -10.23 -0.27 -14.05
C LEU A 282 -9.81 -1.41 -13.11
N SER A 283 -9.06 -1.11 -12.05
CA SER A 283 -8.81 -2.09 -10.98
C SER A 283 -10.04 -2.25 -10.08
N GLY A 284 -10.13 -3.39 -9.39
CA GLY A 284 -11.15 -3.60 -8.35
C GLY A 284 -11.10 -2.54 -7.26
N SER A 285 -9.88 -2.17 -6.84
CA SER A 285 -9.64 -1.13 -5.84
C SER A 285 -10.11 0.25 -6.29
N ASP A 286 -9.93 0.62 -7.57
CA ASP A 286 -10.43 1.89 -8.11
C ASP A 286 -11.97 1.90 -8.18
N LEU A 287 -12.59 0.78 -8.59
CA LEU A 287 -14.05 0.64 -8.58
C LEU A 287 -14.61 0.85 -7.16
N ALA A 288 -14.03 0.17 -6.17
CA ALA A 288 -14.42 0.30 -4.76
C ALA A 288 -14.24 1.73 -4.24
N ARG A 289 -13.09 2.35 -4.50
CA ARG A 289 -12.79 3.75 -4.11
C ARG A 289 -13.84 4.72 -4.62
N ARG A 290 -14.18 4.64 -5.91
CA ARG A 290 -15.15 5.53 -6.56
C ARG A 290 -16.53 5.35 -5.95
N ALA A 291 -16.96 4.11 -5.74
CA ALA A 291 -18.23 3.79 -5.12
C ALA A 291 -18.32 4.28 -3.66
N VAL A 292 -17.27 4.09 -2.85
CA VAL A 292 -17.19 4.65 -1.49
C VAL A 292 -17.25 6.17 -1.50
N THR A 293 -16.51 6.82 -2.40
CA THR A 293 -16.53 8.29 -2.55
C THR A 293 -17.93 8.79 -2.87
N GLN A 294 -18.64 8.09 -3.76
CA GLN A 294 -20.01 8.42 -4.12
C GLN A 294 -20.98 8.21 -2.94
N ALA A 295 -20.89 7.09 -2.24
CA ALA A 295 -21.72 6.79 -1.07
C ALA A 295 -21.53 7.84 0.03
N LYS A 296 -20.28 8.16 0.38
CA LYS A 296 -19.96 9.20 1.38
C LYS A 296 -20.47 10.58 0.97
N ARG A 297 -20.41 10.93 -0.31
CA ARG A 297 -20.96 12.21 -0.83
C ARG A 297 -22.46 12.34 -0.56
N PHE A 298 -23.22 11.23 -0.56
CA PHE A 298 -24.64 11.23 -0.23
C PHE A 298 -24.93 11.08 1.28
N GLY A 299 -23.90 11.07 2.12
CA GLY A 299 -24.07 10.94 3.58
C GLY A 299 -24.30 9.51 4.06
N VAL A 300 -23.95 8.50 3.25
CA VAL A 300 -23.91 7.11 3.72
C VAL A 300 -22.86 6.98 4.81
N GLU A 301 -23.27 6.46 5.95
CA GLU A 301 -22.35 6.04 6.99
C GLU A 301 -21.77 4.66 6.66
N ILE A 302 -20.44 4.50 6.74
CA ILE A 302 -19.77 3.24 6.40
C ILE A 302 -18.98 2.77 7.61
N LEU A 303 -19.46 1.70 8.24
CA LEU A 303 -18.80 1.04 9.37
C LEU A 303 -17.82 0.00 8.84
N ASN A 304 -16.52 0.25 9.05
CA ASN A 304 -15.46 -0.61 8.56
C ASN A 304 -14.18 -0.50 9.41
N PRO A 305 -13.55 -1.64 9.78
CA PRO A 305 -14.07 -3.01 9.68
C PRO A 305 -15.15 -3.27 10.75
N GLN A 306 -16.30 -3.83 10.36
CA GLN A 306 -17.35 -4.24 11.29
C GLN A 306 -18.19 -5.40 10.73
N GLU A 307 -18.44 -6.43 11.54
CA GLU A 307 -19.20 -7.63 11.14
C GLU A 307 -20.57 -7.69 11.80
N ALA A 308 -21.61 -8.03 11.02
CA ALA A 308 -22.91 -8.41 11.54
C ALA A 308 -22.92 -9.91 11.88
N GLN A 309 -23.41 -10.26 13.08
CA GLN A 309 -23.38 -11.63 13.61
C GLN A 309 -24.76 -12.25 13.81
N SER A 310 -25.79 -11.46 14.07
CA SER A 310 -27.16 -11.98 14.22
C SER A 310 -28.19 -10.91 13.82
N ILE A 311 -29.36 -11.39 13.41
CA ILE A 311 -30.54 -10.54 13.18
C ILE A 311 -31.68 -11.09 14.02
N ARG A 312 -32.43 -10.18 14.63
CA ARG A 312 -33.76 -10.48 15.16
C ARG A 312 -34.81 -9.53 14.62
N LEU A 313 -36.04 -10.00 14.59
CA LEU A 313 -37.20 -9.24 14.14
C LEU A 313 -38.04 -8.83 15.35
N GLU A 314 -38.32 -7.54 15.48
CA GLU A 314 -39.19 -6.99 16.53
C GLU A 314 -40.25 -6.08 15.91
N GLY A 315 -41.44 -6.64 15.65
CA GLY A 315 -42.52 -5.94 14.96
C GLY A 315 -42.08 -5.48 13.56
N ASN A 316 -42.01 -4.15 13.37
CA ASN A 316 -41.59 -3.54 12.10
C ASN A 316 -40.08 -3.28 12.01
N TYR A 317 -39.32 -3.63 13.06
CA TYR A 317 -37.89 -3.35 13.16
C TYR A 317 -37.06 -4.60 12.94
N ARG A 318 -35.91 -4.40 12.29
CA ARG A 318 -34.85 -5.40 12.17
C ARG A 318 -33.72 -4.92 13.06
N ILE A 319 -33.22 -5.78 13.93
CA ILE A 319 -32.13 -5.44 14.84
C ILE A 319 -30.94 -6.34 14.53
N ILE A 320 -29.82 -5.71 14.21
CA ILE A 320 -28.57 -6.34 13.80
C ILE A 320 -27.59 -6.25 14.97
N THR A 321 -27.12 -7.38 15.47
CA THR A 321 -26.05 -7.43 16.47
C THR A 321 -24.69 -7.51 15.75
N LEU A 322 -23.78 -6.63 16.11
CA LEU A 322 -22.43 -6.52 15.58
C LEU A 322 -21.44 -7.39 16.36
N SER A 323 -20.24 -7.57 15.81
CA SER A 323 -19.20 -8.43 16.40
C SER A 323 -18.65 -7.99 17.74
N ASP A 324 -18.85 -6.73 18.10
CA ASP A 324 -18.52 -6.17 19.42
C ASP A 324 -19.71 -6.17 20.40
N GLY A 325 -20.83 -6.77 20.01
CA GLY A 325 -22.05 -6.88 20.81
C GLY A 325 -22.97 -5.67 20.74
N ARG A 326 -22.60 -4.58 20.04
CA ARG A 326 -23.51 -3.45 19.81
C ARG A 326 -24.62 -3.81 18.85
N GLU A 327 -25.69 -3.04 18.90
CA GLU A 327 -26.87 -3.28 18.09
C GLU A 327 -27.24 -2.05 17.27
N ILE A 328 -27.67 -2.30 16.03
CA ILE A 328 -28.22 -1.29 15.13
C ILE A 328 -29.63 -1.72 14.75
N SER A 329 -30.58 -0.81 14.90
CA SER A 329 -31.98 -1.02 14.53
C SER A 329 -32.31 -0.35 13.20
N CYS A 330 -33.19 -0.95 12.39
CA CYS A 330 -33.65 -0.31 11.17
C CYS A 330 -35.06 -0.68 10.72
N HIS A 331 -35.61 0.15 9.82
CA HIS A 331 -36.82 -0.19 9.08
C HIS A 331 -36.56 -1.21 7.97
N ALA A 332 -35.52 -1.04 7.16
CA ALA A 332 -35.19 -1.95 6.08
C ALA A 332 -33.75 -2.48 6.20
N LEU A 333 -33.56 -3.75 5.86
CA LEU A 333 -32.27 -4.43 5.86
C LEU A 333 -32.00 -5.04 4.48
N ILE A 334 -30.84 -4.73 3.89
CA ILE A 334 -30.34 -5.35 2.68
C ILE A 334 -29.12 -6.21 3.03
N LEU A 335 -29.19 -7.50 2.68
CA LEU A 335 -28.08 -8.43 2.84
C LEU A 335 -27.33 -8.54 1.50
N ALA A 336 -26.20 -7.83 1.41
CA ALA A 336 -25.33 -7.77 0.22
C ALA A 336 -23.92 -8.34 0.52
N MET A 337 -23.89 -9.41 1.30
CA MET A 337 -22.68 -9.98 1.93
C MET A 337 -21.72 -10.67 0.95
N GLY A 338 -22.15 -10.86 -0.30
CA GLY A 338 -21.36 -11.55 -1.31
C GLY A 338 -21.07 -13.00 -0.89
N VAL A 339 -19.83 -13.42 -1.10
CA VAL A 339 -19.37 -14.79 -0.94
C VAL A 339 -17.90 -14.78 -0.50
N ALA A 340 -17.49 -15.76 0.32
CA ALA A 340 -16.11 -15.99 0.71
C ALA A 340 -15.40 -16.90 -0.33
N TRP A 341 -14.08 -16.81 -0.45
CA TRP A 341 -13.33 -17.72 -1.32
C TRP A 341 -13.52 -19.17 -0.88
N ARG A 342 -13.79 -20.06 -1.84
CA ARG A 342 -13.85 -21.49 -1.57
C ARG A 342 -12.45 -21.97 -1.20
N ARG A 343 -12.32 -22.57 -0.02
CA ARG A 343 -11.07 -23.17 0.45
C ARG A 343 -10.74 -24.41 -0.37
N LEU A 344 -9.46 -24.59 -0.72
CA LEU A 344 -8.98 -25.80 -1.37
C LEU A 344 -8.63 -26.82 -0.29
N ALA A 345 -9.52 -27.79 -0.08
CA ALA A 345 -9.36 -28.85 0.92
C ALA A 345 -8.34 -29.91 0.46
N MET A 346 -7.05 -29.57 0.52
CA MET A 346 -5.93 -30.48 0.26
C MET A 346 -4.91 -30.40 1.40
N PRO A 347 -4.17 -31.49 1.70
CA PRO A 347 -3.13 -31.49 2.72
C PRO A 347 -2.13 -30.34 2.51
N GLY A 348 -1.76 -29.68 3.62
CA GLY A 348 -0.80 -28.57 3.65
C GLY A 348 -1.33 -27.20 3.21
N ILE A 349 -2.47 -27.10 2.51
CA ILE A 349 -2.98 -25.81 2.02
C ILE A 349 -3.28 -24.83 3.16
N GLU A 350 -3.99 -25.27 4.20
CA GLU A 350 -4.35 -24.37 5.31
C GLU A 350 -3.11 -23.96 6.10
N GLN A 351 -2.15 -24.88 6.31
CA GLN A 351 -0.90 -24.63 7.03
C GLN A 351 -0.09 -23.48 6.41
N PHE A 352 -0.06 -23.37 5.08
CA PHE A 352 0.72 -22.36 4.38
C PHE A 352 -0.11 -21.15 3.92
N THR A 353 -1.36 -21.01 4.37
CA THR A 353 -2.19 -19.85 4.05
C THR A 353 -1.57 -18.59 4.68
N GLY A 354 -1.25 -17.59 3.84
CA GLY A 354 -0.50 -16.39 4.25
C GLY A 354 1.02 -16.58 4.30
N SER A 355 1.53 -17.80 4.04
CA SER A 355 2.95 -18.18 4.04
C SER A 355 3.33 -18.87 2.72
N GLY A 356 2.87 -18.33 1.60
CA GLY A 356 3.12 -18.86 0.26
C GLY A 356 1.88 -19.44 -0.43
N VAL A 357 0.78 -19.67 0.30
CA VAL A 357 -0.55 -19.94 -0.27
C VAL A 357 -1.47 -18.77 0.01
N TYR A 358 -2.12 -18.24 -1.03
CA TYR A 358 -2.97 -17.05 -0.93
C TYR A 358 -4.30 -17.23 -1.66
N TYR A 359 -5.36 -16.63 -1.12
CA TYR A 359 -6.69 -16.60 -1.71
C TYR A 359 -6.98 -15.18 -2.21
N GLY A 360 -7.07 -15.00 -3.52
CA GLY A 360 -6.97 -13.65 -4.09
C GLY A 360 -5.58 -13.05 -3.83
N ALA A 361 -5.50 -11.75 -3.55
CA ALA A 361 -4.26 -11.05 -3.14
C ALA A 361 -3.15 -10.88 -4.20
N ALA A 362 -3.49 -10.95 -5.49
CA ALA A 362 -2.52 -10.69 -6.56
C ALA A 362 -1.83 -9.32 -6.41
N GLN A 363 -2.56 -8.27 -6.01
CA GLN A 363 -2.00 -6.92 -5.85
C GLN A 363 -1.05 -6.81 -4.63
N THR A 364 -1.36 -7.52 -3.53
CA THR A 364 -0.60 -7.43 -2.28
C THR A 364 0.74 -8.18 -2.37
N GLU A 365 0.78 -9.30 -3.10
CA GLU A 365 1.95 -10.20 -3.13
C GLU A 365 2.80 -10.11 -4.41
N ALA A 366 2.29 -9.55 -5.52
CA ALA A 366 3.00 -9.57 -6.81
C ALA A 366 4.42 -9.01 -6.77
N ALA A 367 4.65 -7.94 -6.00
CA ALA A 367 5.98 -7.35 -5.85
C ALA A 367 6.97 -8.32 -5.16
N ALA A 368 6.48 -9.18 -4.25
CA ALA A 368 7.30 -10.18 -3.59
C ALA A 368 7.64 -11.38 -4.50
N CYS A 369 6.84 -11.62 -5.54
CA CYS A 369 7.01 -12.71 -6.51
C CYS A 369 7.99 -12.40 -7.66
N THR A 370 8.76 -11.31 -7.60
CA THR A 370 9.74 -10.97 -8.64
C THR A 370 10.75 -12.11 -8.83
N ASN A 371 10.97 -12.51 -10.08
CA ASN A 371 11.85 -13.63 -10.48
C ASN A 371 11.47 -15.03 -9.95
N GLU A 372 10.25 -15.22 -9.45
CA GLU A 372 9.76 -16.51 -8.97
C GLU A 372 8.87 -17.25 -9.98
N GLU A 373 8.58 -18.52 -9.71
CA GLU A 373 7.55 -19.29 -10.41
C GLU A 373 6.26 -19.25 -9.60
N VAL A 374 5.22 -18.65 -10.18
CA VAL A 374 3.91 -18.45 -9.55
C VAL A 374 2.91 -19.46 -10.09
N TYR A 375 2.16 -20.09 -9.20
CA TYR A 375 1.09 -21.02 -9.54
C TYR A 375 -0.28 -20.39 -9.26
N VAL A 376 -1.17 -20.44 -10.24
CA VAL A 376 -2.53 -19.92 -10.16
C VAL A 376 -3.49 -21.08 -10.34
N VAL A 377 -4.37 -21.34 -9.37
CA VAL A 377 -5.40 -22.40 -9.46
C VAL A 377 -6.73 -21.77 -9.83
N GLY A 378 -7.24 -22.07 -11.03
CA GLY A 378 -8.54 -21.59 -11.49
C GLY A 378 -8.61 -21.39 -13.00
N GLY A 379 -9.79 -21.53 -13.58
CA GLY A 379 -10.02 -21.43 -15.03
C GLY A 379 -10.98 -20.32 -15.45
N ALA A 380 -11.28 -19.37 -14.57
CA ALA A 380 -12.23 -18.27 -14.82
C ALA A 380 -11.52 -16.90 -14.83
N ASN A 381 -12.26 -15.84 -15.15
CA ASN A 381 -11.71 -14.50 -15.34
C ASN A 381 -10.77 -14.01 -14.24
N SER A 382 -11.10 -14.20 -12.95
CA SER A 382 -10.25 -13.75 -11.85
C SER A 382 -8.88 -14.43 -11.85
N ALA A 383 -8.82 -15.73 -12.19
CA ALA A 383 -7.58 -16.47 -12.29
C ALA A 383 -6.72 -15.97 -13.47
N GLY A 384 -7.34 -15.74 -14.63
CA GLY A 384 -6.64 -15.21 -15.80
C GLY A 384 -6.12 -13.79 -15.60
N GLN A 385 -6.91 -12.91 -14.98
CA GLN A 385 -6.49 -11.54 -14.67
C GLN A 385 -5.36 -11.50 -13.63
N ALA A 386 -5.37 -12.42 -12.66
CA ALA A 386 -4.26 -12.60 -11.75
C ALA A 386 -3.01 -13.09 -12.48
N ALA A 387 -3.13 -14.09 -13.35
CA ALA A 387 -2.01 -14.62 -14.12
C ALA A 387 -1.34 -13.55 -15.00
N MET A 388 -2.14 -12.76 -15.74
CA MET A 388 -1.66 -11.62 -16.52
C MET A 388 -0.99 -10.54 -15.66
N TYR A 389 -1.47 -10.34 -14.44
CA TYR A 389 -0.87 -9.39 -13.51
C TYR A 389 0.48 -9.90 -13.00
N PHE A 390 0.57 -11.16 -12.56
CA PHE A 390 1.82 -11.78 -12.11
C PHE A 390 2.86 -11.90 -13.22
N ALA A 391 2.46 -12.09 -14.47
CA ALA A 391 3.37 -12.19 -15.61
C ALA A 391 4.28 -10.96 -15.79
N LYS A 392 3.91 -9.80 -15.22
CA LYS A 392 4.72 -8.58 -15.21
C LYS A 392 5.89 -8.62 -14.22
N TYR A 393 5.85 -9.51 -13.24
CA TYR A 393 6.79 -9.59 -12.11
C TYR A 393 7.50 -10.94 -12.04
N ALA A 394 6.75 -12.02 -12.20
CA ALA A 394 7.21 -13.39 -12.07
C ALA A 394 8.08 -13.83 -13.25
N ARG A 395 9.04 -14.72 -12.98
CA ARG A 395 9.81 -15.39 -14.03
C ARG A 395 8.91 -16.25 -14.90
N LYS A 396 7.97 -16.97 -14.28
CA LYS A 396 7.00 -17.83 -14.96
C LYS A 396 5.71 -17.91 -14.15
N VAL A 397 4.57 -17.94 -14.85
CA VAL A 397 3.25 -18.15 -14.25
C VAL A 397 2.67 -19.43 -14.81
N ARG A 398 2.22 -20.35 -13.95
CA ARG A 398 1.52 -21.57 -14.35
C ARG A 398 0.08 -21.55 -13.89
N ILE A 399 -0.86 -21.69 -14.82
CA ILE A 399 -2.28 -21.77 -14.52
C ILE A 399 -2.70 -23.24 -14.46
N LEU A 400 -3.06 -23.72 -13.27
CA LEU A 400 -3.57 -25.07 -13.04
C LEU A 400 -5.10 -25.07 -13.21
N VAL A 401 -5.58 -25.83 -14.20
CA VAL A 401 -7.00 -25.89 -14.55
C VAL A 401 -7.46 -27.35 -14.54
N ARG A 402 -8.58 -27.64 -13.88
CA ARG A 402 -9.14 -29.01 -13.85
C ARG A 402 -9.77 -29.44 -15.17
N GLY A 403 -10.28 -28.48 -15.94
CA GLY A 403 -10.86 -28.71 -17.25
C GLY A 403 -9.80 -28.83 -18.35
N GLU A 404 -10.28 -29.09 -19.57
CA GLU A 404 -9.44 -29.24 -20.77
C GLU A 404 -8.82 -27.94 -21.26
N SER A 405 -9.43 -26.80 -20.92
CA SER A 405 -8.99 -25.48 -21.36
C SER A 405 -9.63 -24.37 -20.51
N LEU A 406 -9.30 -23.11 -20.83
CA LEU A 406 -9.89 -21.92 -20.23
C LEU A 406 -11.24 -21.52 -20.86
N THR A 407 -11.59 -22.06 -22.03
CA THR A 407 -12.70 -21.57 -22.88
C THR A 407 -14.08 -21.69 -22.24
N LYS A 408 -14.26 -22.62 -21.30
CA LYS A 408 -15.55 -22.87 -20.65
C LYS A 408 -15.99 -21.72 -19.73
N SER A 409 -15.05 -21.04 -19.08
CA SER A 409 -15.36 -20.09 -17.99
C SER A 409 -14.57 -18.78 -18.04
N MET A 410 -13.61 -18.66 -18.96
CA MET A 410 -12.85 -17.44 -19.16
C MET A 410 -13.32 -16.71 -20.41
N SER A 411 -13.38 -15.38 -20.35
CA SER A 411 -13.74 -14.54 -21.49
C SER A 411 -12.67 -14.60 -22.58
N GLN A 412 -13.10 -14.64 -23.84
CA GLN A 412 -12.22 -14.86 -25.00
C GLN A 412 -11.04 -13.89 -25.07
N TYR A 413 -11.26 -12.58 -24.86
CA TYR A 413 -10.18 -11.58 -24.91
C TYR A 413 -9.02 -11.89 -23.95
N LEU A 414 -9.33 -12.49 -22.80
CA LEU A 414 -8.34 -12.81 -21.77
C LEU A 414 -7.60 -14.10 -22.10
N ILE A 415 -8.27 -15.05 -22.76
CA ILE A 415 -7.63 -16.24 -23.32
C ILE A 415 -6.61 -15.80 -24.37
N ASP A 416 -7.01 -14.94 -25.31
CA ASP A 416 -6.11 -14.44 -26.37
C ASP A 416 -4.89 -13.71 -25.79
N GLN A 417 -5.07 -12.93 -24.70
CA GLN A 417 -3.98 -12.28 -24.00
C GLN A 417 -3.02 -13.27 -23.31
N ILE A 418 -3.57 -14.31 -22.67
CA ILE A 418 -2.78 -15.36 -22.02
C ILE A 418 -1.96 -16.12 -23.06
N ASP A 419 -2.57 -16.53 -24.17
CA ASP A 419 -1.90 -17.24 -25.26
C ASP A 419 -0.78 -16.41 -25.90
N GLY A 420 -0.96 -15.07 -25.95
CA GLY A 420 0.06 -14.14 -26.44
C GLY A 420 1.19 -13.82 -25.45
N THR A 421 1.14 -14.33 -24.21
CA THR A 421 2.10 -13.95 -23.16
C THR A 421 3.12 -15.07 -22.89
N ALA A 422 4.37 -14.84 -23.29
CA ALA A 422 5.42 -15.86 -23.36
C ALA A 422 5.78 -16.55 -22.03
N ASN A 423 5.60 -15.89 -20.89
CA ASN A 423 5.94 -16.45 -19.57
C ASN A 423 4.74 -17.02 -18.80
N ILE A 424 3.58 -17.17 -19.46
CA ILE A 424 2.42 -17.88 -18.91
C ILE A 424 2.33 -19.27 -19.56
N GLU A 425 2.13 -20.29 -18.74
CA GLU A 425 1.88 -21.67 -19.17
C GLU A 425 0.56 -22.15 -18.57
N VAL A 426 -0.34 -22.64 -19.42
CA VAL A 426 -1.60 -23.26 -18.96
C VAL A 426 -1.39 -24.77 -18.86
N LEU A 427 -1.69 -25.32 -17.69
CA LEU A 427 -1.65 -26.76 -17.40
C LEU A 427 -3.10 -27.27 -17.27
N PRO A 428 -3.72 -27.71 -18.39
CA PRO A 428 -5.06 -28.29 -18.37
C PRO A 428 -5.05 -29.65 -17.68
N PHE A 429 -6.19 -30.09 -17.14
CA PHE A 429 -6.33 -31.34 -16.39
C PHE A 429 -5.45 -31.47 -15.12
N HIS A 430 -4.75 -30.41 -14.72
CA HIS A 430 -3.86 -30.41 -13.56
C HIS A 430 -4.56 -29.87 -12.31
N SER A 431 -4.34 -30.54 -11.18
CA SER A 431 -4.88 -30.15 -9.88
C SER A 431 -3.86 -30.35 -8.77
N VAL A 432 -3.79 -29.38 -7.85
CA VAL A 432 -2.98 -29.52 -6.63
C VAL A 432 -3.58 -30.64 -5.77
N VAL A 433 -2.73 -31.58 -5.34
CA VAL A 433 -3.11 -32.67 -4.44
C VAL A 433 -2.50 -32.51 -3.04
N GLU A 434 -1.37 -31.80 -2.93
CA GLU A 434 -0.71 -31.53 -1.64
C GLU A 434 0.22 -30.32 -1.77
N ALA A 435 0.31 -29.54 -0.69
CA ALA A 435 1.32 -28.50 -0.50
C ALA A 435 2.29 -28.93 0.60
N GLN A 436 3.59 -28.71 0.40
CA GLN A 436 4.63 -29.15 1.32
C GLN A 436 5.61 -28.03 1.65
N GLY A 437 6.16 -28.10 2.85
CA GLY A 437 7.19 -27.22 3.37
C GLY A 437 7.26 -27.28 4.89
N ARG A 438 8.16 -26.51 5.50
CA ARG A 438 8.30 -26.44 6.96
C ARG A 438 7.49 -25.26 7.52
N ASP A 439 8.03 -24.06 7.34
CA ASP A 439 7.45 -22.80 7.86
C ASP A 439 6.67 -22.03 6.77
N LYS A 440 6.88 -22.39 5.52
CA LYS A 440 6.29 -21.79 4.32
C LYS A 440 6.10 -22.83 3.23
N LEU A 441 5.36 -22.49 2.20
CA LEU A 441 5.28 -23.31 0.98
C LEU A 441 6.67 -23.43 0.33
N GLU A 442 7.07 -24.65 0.02
CA GLU A 442 8.33 -24.95 -0.70
C GLU A 442 8.07 -25.83 -1.93
N ARG A 443 7.04 -26.69 -1.90
CA ARG A 443 6.70 -27.60 -3.00
C ARG A 443 5.20 -27.80 -3.15
N LEU A 444 4.77 -28.05 -4.39
CA LEU A 444 3.42 -28.49 -4.74
C LEU A 444 3.48 -29.84 -5.42
N LEU A 445 2.61 -30.76 -4.98
CA LEU A 445 2.31 -31.97 -5.75
C LEU A 445 1.08 -31.68 -6.60
N VAL A 446 1.21 -31.89 -7.90
CA VAL A 446 0.16 -31.61 -8.88
C VAL A 446 -0.09 -32.88 -9.68
N LYS A 447 -1.35 -33.30 -9.70
CA LYS A 447 -1.80 -34.47 -10.45
C LYS A 447 -2.36 -34.05 -11.80
N ASP A 448 -1.88 -34.71 -12.85
CA ASP A 448 -2.53 -34.74 -14.16
C ASP A 448 -3.63 -35.81 -14.15
N SER A 449 -4.87 -35.40 -14.36
CA SER A 449 -6.02 -36.32 -14.35
C SER A 449 -6.13 -37.20 -15.59
N GLN A 450 -5.45 -36.87 -16.70
CA GLN A 450 -5.45 -37.69 -17.92
C GLN A 450 -4.49 -38.88 -17.81
N THR A 451 -3.29 -38.62 -17.30
CA THR A 451 -2.23 -39.65 -17.18
C THR A 451 -2.22 -40.33 -15.82
N GLY A 452 -2.80 -39.68 -14.80
CA GLY A 452 -2.70 -40.11 -13.40
C GLY A 452 -1.36 -39.76 -12.74
N GLU A 453 -0.41 -39.18 -13.47
CA GLU A 453 0.92 -38.81 -12.98
C GLU A 453 0.83 -37.69 -11.93
N VAL A 454 1.64 -37.79 -10.87
CA VAL A 454 1.81 -36.73 -9.87
C VAL A 454 3.22 -36.18 -10.00
N LYS A 455 3.32 -34.88 -10.32
CA LYS A 455 4.59 -34.16 -10.43
C LYS A 455 4.78 -33.24 -9.24
N THR A 456 6.03 -33.15 -8.77
CA THR A 456 6.44 -32.22 -7.74
C THR A 456 7.03 -30.98 -8.39
N PHE A 457 6.57 -29.81 -7.95
CA PHE A 457 7.04 -28.51 -8.40
C PHE A 457 7.61 -27.73 -7.21
N GLU A 458 8.84 -27.24 -7.33
CA GLU A 458 9.44 -26.34 -6.34
C GLU A 458 8.87 -24.93 -6.53
N THR A 459 8.20 -24.40 -5.51
CA THR A 459 7.62 -23.06 -5.54
C THR A 459 7.27 -22.59 -4.14
N ASN A 460 7.31 -21.28 -3.95
CA ASN A 460 6.89 -20.62 -2.72
C ASN A 460 5.60 -19.80 -2.91
N SER A 461 4.94 -19.92 -4.07
CA SER A 461 3.90 -18.99 -4.51
C SER A 461 2.73 -19.73 -5.18
N LEU A 462 1.65 -19.96 -4.43
CA LEU A 462 0.38 -20.51 -4.89
C LEU A 462 -0.78 -19.54 -4.63
N PHE A 463 -1.54 -19.22 -5.68
CA PHE A 463 -2.70 -18.34 -5.61
C PHE A 463 -3.96 -19.07 -6.07
N ILE A 464 -5.01 -19.04 -5.26
CA ILE A 464 -6.20 -19.88 -5.44
C ILE A 464 -7.42 -19.03 -5.81
N PHE A 465 -8.07 -19.39 -6.93
CA PHE A 465 -9.22 -18.72 -7.53
C PHE A 465 -10.31 -19.73 -7.96
N ILE A 466 -10.75 -20.60 -7.03
CA ILE A 466 -11.65 -21.75 -7.32
C ILE A 466 -13.14 -21.48 -7.02
N GLY A 467 -13.56 -20.23 -7.16
CA GLY A 467 -14.92 -19.80 -6.86
C GLY A 467 -15.15 -19.50 -5.38
N ALA A 468 -16.42 -19.45 -4.99
CA ALA A 468 -16.81 -18.86 -3.72
C ALA A 468 -17.99 -19.59 -3.07
N THR A 469 -18.15 -19.40 -1.75
CA THR A 469 -19.22 -19.97 -0.92
C THR A 469 -19.90 -18.85 -0.12
N PRO A 470 -21.24 -18.83 -0.02
CA PRO A 470 -21.95 -17.84 0.78
C PRO A 470 -21.63 -18.03 2.28
N SER A 471 -21.48 -16.93 3.02
CA SER A 471 -21.33 -16.93 4.49
C SER A 471 -22.65 -16.51 5.13
N THR A 472 -23.63 -17.41 5.15
CA THR A 472 -25.02 -17.14 5.53
C THR A 472 -25.49 -17.97 6.72
N GLU A 473 -24.60 -18.73 7.34
CA GLU A 473 -24.90 -19.65 8.45
C GLU A 473 -25.58 -18.94 9.62
N TRP A 474 -25.17 -17.71 9.88
CA TRP A 474 -25.71 -16.86 10.95
C TRP A 474 -27.13 -16.33 10.70
N LEU A 475 -27.66 -16.53 9.49
CA LEU A 475 -29.05 -16.17 9.12
C LEU A 475 -30.05 -17.31 9.31
N ASP A 476 -29.59 -18.46 9.82
CA ASP A 476 -30.44 -19.61 10.00
C ASP A 476 -31.66 -19.31 10.88
N GLY A 477 -32.82 -19.80 10.46
CA GLY A 477 -34.10 -19.51 11.13
C GLY A 477 -34.66 -18.09 10.90
N VAL A 478 -33.92 -17.19 10.24
CA VAL A 478 -34.37 -15.81 9.96
C VAL A 478 -34.62 -15.59 8.46
N VAL A 479 -33.75 -16.13 7.59
CA VAL A 479 -33.83 -15.95 6.14
C VAL A 479 -33.81 -17.31 5.44
N TYR A 480 -34.68 -17.50 4.44
CA TYR A 480 -34.72 -18.73 3.65
C TYR A 480 -33.48 -18.87 2.75
N ARG A 481 -32.91 -20.08 2.73
CA ARG A 481 -31.66 -20.40 2.03
C ARG A 481 -31.81 -21.70 1.23
N ASP A 482 -31.15 -21.80 0.09
CA ASP A 482 -31.10 -23.03 -0.70
C ASP A 482 -30.19 -24.09 -0.04
N SER A 483 -30.20 -25.32 -0.56
CA SER A 483 -29.38 -26.43 -0.05
C SER A 483 -27.87 -26.20 -0.17
N ARG A 484 -27.43 -25.17 -0.89
CA ARG A 484 -26.03 -24.77 -1.04
C ARG A 484 -25.70 -23.54 -0.18
N GLY A 485 -26.64 -23.06 0.64
CA GLY A 485 -26.48 -21.93 1.55
C GLY A 485 -26.71 -20.55 0.93
N PHE A 486 -27.18 -20.44 -0.31
CA PHE A 486 -27.48 -19.12 -0.90
C PHE A 486 -28.81 -18.58 -0.40
N ILE A 487 -28.89 -17.27 -0.14
CA ILE A 487 -30.16 -16.60 0.20
C ILE A 487 -31.08 -16.66 -1.03
N CYS A 488 -32.30 -17.15 -0.84
CA CYS A 488 -33.30 -17.16 -1.89
C CYS A 488 -33.93 -15.78 -2.08
N THR A 489 -34.28 -15.43 -3.32
CA THR A 489 -34.91 -14.13 -3.64
C THR A 489 -36.06 -14.29 -4.63
N GLY A 490 -37.06 -13.43 -4.56
CA GLY A 490 -38.18 -13.42 -5.50
C GLY A 490 -38.91 -14.78 -5.55
N PRO A 491 -39.12 -15.37 -6.74
CA PRO A 491 -39.78 -16.67 -6.88
C PRO A 491 -39.09 -17.84 -6.16
N ASP A 492 -37.80 -17.71 -5.86
CA ASP A 492 -37.02 -18.76 -5.17
C ASP A 492 -37.33 -18.82 -3.66
N VAL A 493 -38.05 -17.83 -3.11
CA VAL A 493 -38.48 -17.78 -1.70
C VAL A 493 -39.62 -18.76 -1.42
N SER A 494 -40.12 -19.44 -2.44
CA SER A 494 -41.22 -20.40 -2.36
C SER A 494 -40.76 -21.83 -2.66
N VAL A 495 -40.55 -22.61 -1.60
CA VAL A 495 -40.83 -24.07 -1.58
C VAL A 495 -41.54 -24.40 -0.28
#